data_AF-E8PS87-F1
#
_entry.id   AF-E8PS87-F1
#
_cell.length_a   1.000
_cell.length_b   1.000
_cell.length_c   1.000
_cell.angle_alpha   90.00
_cell.angle_beta   90.00
_cell.angle_gamma   90.00
#
_symmetry.space_group_name_H-M   'P 1'
#
loop_
_entity.id
_entity.type
_entity.pdbx_description
1 polymer ?
#
loop_
_entity_poly.entity_id
_entity_poly.type
_entity_poly.pdbx_seq_one_letter_code
_entity_poly.pdbx_strand_id
1 'polypeptide(L)'
;MMQVTNQRECFRNTLSLHDVFKICQNLGVLRLVKTEEDNKCLSIIICGIYRIQKNKKNGKVSMWGFKLNDKDSGVWCRRNSLPGNVHLFWSKKAAFDMDDWLGRAIKYIIKSLVETGYSINDKLYLYRVRSSNGKSKFISTLSPSNIYGYQYEDLCTCLGKTQAFQYPANVKYISKHELLEEIEKKIYHRAYKVIGVDNEFNASKSLSKNIWMMVDKSIFTKYARASHCSITYNSVRQAMFEDYLDFSKRIHIENDVDFGGLWPMVGRLRHQYKTGRFILSGKTKELFEKLRFPCDLSYGEFRHLRHTSLSLVHALNNNRYESFRVIARLLRHPLIKRYPVKVIYWIIDYLENRYYPEKEDDIYRVCSKWLEYHRDLFKNIGFHEHNLEPWQTSRWEMEKNQLCHAIDWLLNEYEEPLIHKNQQWPSFWRLSDEWTQRVRQNATAAIKEWKGTGINWQVIDNGVSELVTFDSLCNEGQEMEHCVASYADWCAVGKYLAISVSIENERATLGLSRTDHDVTYQFDQMRGIRNQAVSRNMLNKGKHILKLINTSLKN
;
A
#
# COMPACT_ATOMS: atom_id res chain seq x y z
N MET A 1 -32.10 -48.78 -1.84
CA MET A 1 -33.44 -48.59 -1.25
C MET A 1 -33.67 -47.09 -1.11
N MET A 2 -34.50 -46.52 -1.99
CA MET A 2 -34.81 -45.09 -2.05
C MET A 2 -35.45 -44.64 -0.73
N GLN A 3 -34.76 -43.80 0.05
CA GLN A 3 -35.46 -42.93 0.98
C GLN A 3 -36.02 -41.77 0.16
N VAL A 4 -37.29 -41.92 -0.22
CA VAL A 4 -38.15 -40.81 -0.61
C VAL A 4 -38.38 -39.99 0.67
N THR A 5 -37.48 -39.06 0.95
CA THR A 5 -37.77 -37.97 1.88
C THR A 5 -38.93 -37.17 1.28
N ASN A 6 -40.01 -37.04 2.04
CA ASN A 6 -41.24 -36.34 1.69
C ASN A 6 -40.97 -35.03 0.92
N GLN A 7 -41.11 -35.05 -0.41
CA GLN A 7 -41.06 -33.84 -1.24
C GLN A 7 -42.12 -32.80 -0.85
N ARG A 8 -43.17 -33.18 -0.10
CA ARG A 8 -44.23 -32.27 0.37
C ARG A 8 -43.82 -31.36 1.54
N GLU A 9 -42.84 -31.72 2.38
CA GLU A 9 -42.29 -30.80 3.39
C GLU A 9 -41.21 -29.87 2.80
N CYS A 10 -40.57 -30.27 1.70
CA CYS A 10 -39.50 -29.54 1.03
C CYS A 10 -39.95 -28.18 0.43
N PHE A 11 -41.25 -28.00 0.14
CA PHE A 11 -41.77 -26.76 -0.43
C PHE A 11 -42.01 -25.63 0.59
N ARG A 12 -42.05 -25.88 1.90
CA ARG A 12 -42.32 -24.82 2.90
C ARG A 12 -41.12 -23.91 3.21
N ASN A 13 -39.89 -24.37 2.93
CA ASN A 13 -38.66 -23.65 3.27
C ASN A 13 -37.91 -23.13 2.03
N THR A 14 -38.57 -23.03 0.87
CA THR A 14 -37.95 -22.49 -0.34
C THR A 14 -38.26 -21.00 -0.50
N LEU A 15 -37.24 -20.19 -0.72
CA LEU A 15 -37.33 -18.75 -0.92
C LEU A 15 -36.97 -18.37 -2.35
N SER A 16 -37.72 -17.47 -2.97
CA SER A 16 -37.30 -16.85 -4.22
C SER A 16 -36.24 -15.77 -3.98
N LEU A 17 -35.53 -15.36 -5.03
CA LEU A 17 -34.67 -14.15 -4.95
C LEU A 17 -35.46 -12.89 -4.58
N HIS A 18 -36.76 -12.85 -4.86
CA HIS A 18 -37.62 -11.76 -4.40
C HIS A 18 -37.74 -11.75 -2.87
N ASP A 19 -37.98 -12.93 -2.29
CA ASP A 19 -38.13 -13.07 -0.83
C ASP A 19 -36.84 -12.74 -0.10
N VAL A 20 -35.69 -13.22 -0.59
CA VAL A 20 -34.39 -12.89 0.02
C VAL A 20 -34.12 -11.39 -0.02
N PHE A 21 -34.47 -10.71 -1.13
CA PHE A 21 -34.36 -9.26 -1.20
C PHE A 21 -35.30 -8.56 -0.20
N LYS A 22 -36.54 -9.04 -0.05
CA LYS A 22 -37.49 -8.50 0.96
C LYS A 22 -36.97 -8.67 2.38
N ILE A 23 -36.37 -9.81 2.70
CA ILE A 23 -35.69 -10.04 3.97
C ILE A 23 -34.56 -9.02 4.17
N CYS A 24 -33.73 -8.78 3.15
CA CYS A 24 -32.69 -7.74 3.22
C CYS A 24 -33.29 -6.34 3.49
N GLN A 25 -34.42 -6.00 2.86
CA GLN A 25 -35.12 -4.73 3.12
C GLN A 25 -35.59 -4.63 4.58
N ASN A 26 -36.26 -5.67 5.08
CA ASN A 26 -36.83 -5.71 6.43
C ASN A 26 -35.75 -5.63 7.52
N LEU A 27 -34.61 -6.27 7.30
CA LEU A 27 -33.45 -6.21 8.20
C LEU A 27 -32.70 -4.87 8.12
N GLY A 28 -33.11 -3.96 7.23
CA GLY A 28 -32.48 -2.65 7.07
C GLY A 28 -31.12 -2.70 6.37
N VAL A 29 -30.86 -3.71 5.52
CA VAL A 29 -29.60 -3.80 4.74
C VAL A 29 -29.41 -2.57 3.87
N LEU A 30 -30.49 -2.06 3.30
CA LEU A 30 -30.48 -0.86 2.46
C LEU A 30 -30.19 0.41 3.27
N ARG A 31 -30.32 0.37 4.60
CA ARG A 31 -29.85 1.43 5.49
C ARG A 31 -28.40 1.14 5.86
N LEU A 32 -27.51 1.57 4.97
CA LEU A 32 -26.08 1.26 5.01
C LEU A 32 -25.40 1.60 6.35
N VAL A 33 -25.79 2.70 7.00
CA VAL A 33 -25.26 3.09 8.32
C VAL A 33 -26.39 3.60 9.20
N LYS A 34 -26.46 3.10 10.43
CA LYS A 34 -27.39 3.56 11.48
C LYS A 34 -26.65 3.65 12.80
N THR A 35 -26.96 4.67 13.59
CA THR A 35 -26.51 4.76 14.99
C THR A 35 -27.69 4.50 15.91
N GLU A 36 -27.45 3.79 17.00
CA GLU A 36 -28.41 3.52 18.06
C GLU A 36 -27.73 3.78 19.40
N GLU A 37 -28.47 4.33 20.35
CA GLU A 37 -27.98 4.62 21.68
C GLU A 37 -29.04 4.26 22.71
N ASP A 38 -28.65 3.47 23.70
CA ASP A 38 -29.46 3.15 24.86
C ASP A 38 -28.73 3.57 26.15
N ASN A 39 -29.32 3.33 27.31
CA ASN A 39 -28.74 3.73 28.60
C ASN A 39 -27.38 3.07 28.89
N LYS A 40 -27.08 1.90 28.31
CA LYS A 40 -25.89 1.08 28.58
C LYS A 40 -24.86 1.13 27.47
N CYS A 41 -25.29 1.31 26.22
CA CYS A 41 -24.48 1.08 25.03
C CYS A 41 -24.73 2.13 23.95
N LEU A 42 -23.67 2.40 23.19
CA LEU A 42 -23.73 3.08 21.90
C LEU A 42 -23.42 2.06 20.81
N SER A 43 -24.18 2.05 19.73
CA SER A 43 -24.03 1.11 18.63
C SER A 43 -24.01 1.81 17.27
N ILE A 44 -23.11 1.36 16.38
CA ILE A 44 -23.14 1.65 14.95
C ILE A 44 -23.49 0.35 14.24
N ILE A 45 -24.56 0.38 13.45
CA ILE A 45 -25.02 -0.72 12.63
C ILE A 45 -24.66 -0.43 11.17
N ILE A 46 -23.97 -1.37 10.54
CA ILE A 46 -23.53 -1.31 9.13
C ILE A 46 -24.36 -2.34 8.35
N CYS A 47 -25.03 -1.86 7.31
CA CYS A 47 -25.92 -2.64 6.43
C CYS A 47 -26.93 -3.50 7.20
N GLY A 48 -27.49 -3.01 8.31
CA GLY A 48 -28.45 -3.73 9.15
C GLY A 48 -27.92 -4.96 9.90
N ILE A 49 -26.77 -5.50 9.49
CA ILE A 49 -26.33 -6.87 9.81
C ILE A 49 -25.06 -6.89 10.66
N TYR A 50 -24.21 -5.87 10.58
CA TYR A 50 -23.01 -5.79 11.41
C TYR A 50 -23.16 -4.68 12.42
N ARG A 51 -22.67 -4.91 13.64
CA ARG A 51 -22.79 -3.94 14.73
C ARG A 51 -21.48 -3.78 15.47
N ILE A 52 -21.06 -2.53 15.61
CA ILE A 52 -19.97 -2.10 16.49
C ILE A 52 -20.63 -1.47 17.71
N GLN A 53 -20.38 -2.02 18.89
CA GLN A 53 -21.02 -1.59 20.12
C GLN A 53 -19.97 -1.20 21.16
N LYS A 54 -20.10 -0.01 21.74
CA LYS A 54 -19.31 0.48 22.88
C LYS A 54 -20.17 0.52 24.12
N ASN A 55 -19.72 -0.17 25.16
CA ASN A 55 -20.35 -0.09 26.48
C ASN A 55 -20.00 1.26 27.13
N LYS A 56 -21.00 2.01 27.59
CA LYS A 56 -20.81 3.35 28.17
C LYS A 56 -20.12 3.33 29.53
N LYS A 57 -20.29 2.26 30.31
CA LYS A 57 -19.72 2.13 31.67
C LYS A 57 -18.21 1.88 31.66
N ASN A 58 -17.72 1.03 30.76
CA ASN A 58 -16.30 0.63 30.74
C ASN A 58 -15.57 0.96 29.42
N GLY A 59 -16.24 1.59 28.47
CA GLY A 59 -15.66 1.97 27.17
C GLY A 59 -15.35 0.79 26.24
N LYS A 60 -15.64 -0.45 26.64
CA LYS A 60 -15.27 -1.65 25.87
C LYS A 60 -16.04 -1.72 24.56
N VAL A 61 -15.30 -1.84 23.46
CA VAL A 61 -15.83 -2.03 22.12
C VAL A 61 -15.94 -3.52 21.79
N SER A 62 -17.06 -3.90 21.19
CA SER A 62 -17.37 -5.26 20.74
C SER A 62 -18.00 -5.23 19.35
N MET A 63 -17.83 -6.33 18.62
CA MET A 63 -18.29 -6.49 17.24
C MET A 63 -19.29 -7.65 17.18
N TRP A 64 -20.34 -7.49 16.40
CA TRP A 64 -21.45 -8.43 16.32
C TRP A 64 -21.97 -8.57 14.88
N GLY A 65 -22.55 -9.71 14.57
CA GLY A 65 -23.29 -9.97 13.35
C GLY A 65 -24.70 -10.48 13.66
N PHE A 66 -25.70 -10.05 12.89
CA PHE A 66 -27.08 -10.46 13.07
C PHE A 66 -27.33 -11.78 12.33
N LYS A 67 -27.44 -12.88 13.09
CA LYS A 67 -27.72 -14.21 12.56
C LYS A 67 -29.21 -14.47 12.61
N LEU A 68 -29.79 -14.89 11.49
CA LEU A 68 -31.21 -15.23 11.38
C LEU A 68 -31.52 -16.57 12.05
N ASN A 69 -32.62 -16.59 12.82
CA ASN A 69 -33.22 -17.80 13.37
C ASN A 69 -34.36 -18.31 12.47
N ASP A 70 -34.96 -17.41 11.70
CA ASP A 70 -35.97 -17.67 10.68
C ASP A 70 -35.95 -16.52 9.65
N LYS A 71 -36.97 -16.40 8.78
CA LYS A 71 -37.02 -15.35 7.75
C LYS A 71 -37.33 -13.94 8.29
N ASP A 72 -37.90 -13.84 9.48
CA ASP A 72 -38.41 -12.61 10.09
C ASP A 72 -37.64 -12.22 11.37
N SER A 73 -36.98 -13.17 12.02
CA SER A 73 -36.30 -12.97 13.30
C SER A 73 -34.85 -13.47 13.34
N GLY A 74 -34.07 -12.93 14.27
CA GLY A 74 -32.67 -13.29 14.44
C GLY A 74 -32.08 -12.76 15.74
N VAL A 75 -30.81 -13.09 15.95
CA VAL A 75 -30.05 -12.76 17.15
C VAL A 75 -28.69 -12.17 16.81
N TRP A 76 -28.21 -11.26 17.65
CA TRP A 76 -26.86 -10.71 17.53
C TRP A 76 -25.84 -11.69 18.11
N CYS A 77 -24.95 -12.19 17.25
CA CYS A 77 -23.85 -13.07 17.63
C CYS A 77 -22.53 -12.32 17.66
N ARG A 78 -21.71 -12.58 18.67
CA ARG A 78 -20.42 -11.89 18.84
C ARG A 78 -19.42 -12.32 17.77
N ARG A 79 -18.61 -11.37 17.31
CA ARG A 79 -17.54 -11.57 16.32
C ARG A 79 -16.21 -11.07 16.85
N ASN A 80 -15.13 -11.68 16.36
CA ASN A 80 -13.75 -11.27 16.68
C ASN A 80 -13.27 -10.11 15.80
N SER A 81 -13.76 -10.05 14.55
CA SER A 81 -13.43 -9.01 13.57
C SER A 81 -14.64 -8.65 12.71
N LEU A 82 -14.51 -7.51 12.03
CA LEU A 82 -15.42 -7.06 10.99
C LEU A 82 -15.02 -7.70 9.65
N PRO A 83 -15.98 -7.97 8.75
CA PRO A 83 -15.66 -8.55 7.45
C PRO A 83 -15.09 -7.52 6.46
N GLY A 84 -15.06 -6.23 6.82
CA GLY A 84 -14.61 -5.16 5.94
C GLY A 84 -13.93 -4.00 6.65
N ASN A 85 -13.37 -3.13 5.81
CA ASN A 85 -12.58 -1.98 6.19
C ASN A 85 -13.46 -0.88 6.79
N VAL A 86 -12.99 -0.27 7.88
CA VAL A 86 -13.60 0.92 8.48
C VAL A 86 -12.51 1.98 8.67
N HIS A 87 -12.59 3.05 7.87
CA HIS A 87 -11.64 4.15 7.94
C HIS A 87 -12.02 5.12 9.06
N LEU A 88 -11.04 5.53 9.87
CA LEU A 88 -11.23 6.57 10.88
C LEU A 88 -11.44 7.94 10.25
N PHE A 89 -10.82 8.21 9.09
CA PHE A 89 -11.02 9.45 8.35
C PHE A 89 -11.62 9.14 6.99
N TRP A 90 -12.55 9.98 6.55
CA TRP A 90 -13.14 9.81 5.24
C TRP A 90 -12.11 10.12 4.13
N SER A 91 -12.12 9.29 3.09
CA SER A 91 -11.35 9.47 1.86
C SER A 91 -12.16 8.95 0.66
N LYS A 92 -11.77 9.31 -0.57
CA LYS A 92 -12.40 8.71 -1.77
C LYS A 92 -12.26 7.19 -1.80
N LYS A 93 -11.16 6.65 -1.28
CA LYS A 93 -10.94 5.19 -1.17
C LYS A 93 -11.97 4.53 -0.24
N ALA A 94 -12.32 5.19 0.86
CA ALA A 94 -13.30 4.70 1.82
C ALA A 94 -14.72 4.57 1.25
N ALA A 95 -15.04 5.23 0.13
CA ALA A 95 -16.34 5.12 -0.51
C ALA A 95 -16.53 3.73 -1.13
N PHE A 96 -15.51 3.23 -1.84
CA PHE A 96 -15.54 1.90 -2.48
C PHE A 96 -15.71 0.75 -1.48
N ASP A 97 -15.28 0.92 -0.22
CA ASP A 97 -15.47 -0.10 0.80
C ASP A 97 -16.96 -0.30 1.19
N MET A 98 -17.86 0.67 0.92
CA MET A 98 -19.28 0.52 1.25
C MET A 98 -20.00 -0.49 0.35
N ASP A 99 -19.58 -0.60 -0.92
CA ASP A 99 -20.09 -1.61 -1.86
C ASP A 99 -19.74 -3.01 -1.37
N ASP A 100 -18.49 -3.19 -0.95
CA ASP A 100 -17.98 -4.39 -0.30
C ASP A 100 -18.80 -4.74 0.94
N TRP A 101 -19.15 -3.76 1.77
CA TRP A 101 -20.00 -3.96 2.95
C TRP A 101 -21.39 -4.49 2.60
N LEU A 102 -22.01 -3.94 1.56
CA LEU A 102 -23.33 -4.36 1.09
C LEU A 102 -23.30 -5.80 0.56
N GLY A 103 -22.32 -6.13 -0.31
CA GLY A 103 -22.14 -7.49 -0.82
C GLY A 103 -21.91 -8.51 0.30
N ARG A 104 -21.02 -8.19 1.25
CA ARG A 104 -20.75 -9.02 2.44
C ARG A 104 -21.99 -9.23 3.30
N ALA A 105 -22.82 -8.20 3.51
CA ALA A 105 -24.06 -8.30 4.28
C ALA A 105 -25.08 -9.23 3.60
N ILE A 106 -25.28 -9.08 2.28
CA ILE A 106 -26.16 -9.95 1.48
C ILE A 106 -25.69 -11.40 1.55
N LYS A 107 -24.39 -11.64 1.32
CA LYS A 107 -23.79 -12.98 1.40
C LYS A 107 -23.96 -13.59 2.78
N TYR A 108 -23.85 -12.79 3.85
CA TYR A 108 -24.04 -13.24 5.22
C TYR A 108 -25.50 -13.64 5.51
N ILE A 109 -26.48 -12.88 5.03
CA ILE A 109 -27.91 -13.22 5.15
C ILE A 109 -28.21 -14.53 4.43
N ILE A 110 -27.75 -14.68 3.18
CA ILE A 110 -27.96 -15.91 2.39
C ILE A 110 -27.42 -17.12 3.14
N LYS A 111 -26.19 -17.03 3.65
CA LYS A 111 -25.58 -18.10 4.45
C LYS A 111 -26.39 -18.40 5.70
N SER A 112 -26.83 -17.36 6.43
CA SER A 112 -27.63 -17.53 7.63
C SER A 112 -28.96 -18.24 7.34
N LEU A 113 -29.67 -17.86 6.28
CA LEU A 113 -30.93 -18.51 5.87
C LEU A 113 -30.72 -20.00 5.55
N VAL A 114 -29.63 -20.33 4.85
CA VAL A 114 -29.29 -21.72 4.53
C VAL A 114 -28.95 -22.53 5.78
N GLU A 115 -28.21 -21.95 6.73
CA GLU A 115 -27.92 -22.60 8.02
C GLU A 115 -29.19 -22.88 8.83
N THR A 116 -30.22 -22.05 8.66
CA THR A 116 -31.55 -22.21 9.28
C THR A 116 -32.44 -23.23 8.55
N GLY A 117 -32.00 -23.78 7.41
CA GLY A 117 -32.72 -24.81 6.65
C GLY A 117 -33.58 -24.28 5.50
N TYR A 118 -33.42 -23.02 5.11
CA TYR A 118 -34.04 -22.49 3.89
C TYR A 118 -33.21 -22.81 2.65
N SER A 119 -33.88 -23.03 1.52
CA SER A 119 -33.25 -23.10 0.21
C SER A 119 -33.64 -21.90 -0.64
N ILE A 120 -32.80 -21.51 -1.60
CA ILE A 120 -33.09 -20.38 -2.50
C ILE A 120 -33.31 -20.91 -3.91
N ASN A 121 -34.44 -20.55 -4.52
CA ASN A 121 -34.77 -20.91 -5.89
C ASN A 121 -34.84 -19.69 -6.82
N ASP A 122 -34.50 -19.93 -8.08
CA ASP A 122 -34.80 -19.09 -9.23
C ASP A 122 -34.54 -19.93 -10.52
N LYS A 123 -34.72 -19.33 -11.69
CA LYS A 123 -34.49 -19.95 -13.01
C LYS A 123 -33.02 -19.78 -13.44
N LEU A 124 -32.44 -20.82 -14.02
CA LEU A 124 -31.13 -20.78 -14.66
C LEU A 124 -31.23 -20.63 -16.19
N TYR A 125 -30.19 -20.04 -16.77
CA TYR A 125 -29.99 -19.97 -18.21
C TYR A 125 -28.82 -20.86 -18.61
N LEU A 126 -28.99 -21.66 -19.66
CA LEU A 126 -27.96 -22.54 -20.19
C LEU A 126 -27.43 -21.99 -21.51
N TYR A 127 -26.11 -21.93 -21.64
CA TYR A 127 -25.44 -21.45 -22.83
C TYR A 127 -24.50 -22.51 -23.38
N ARG A 128 -24.41 -22.56 -24.71
CA ARG A 128 -23.33 -23.25 -25.42
C ARG A 128 -22.30 -22.21 -25.81
N VAL A 129 -21.07 -22.42 -25.37
CA VAL A 129 -19.90 -21.59 -25.71
C VAL A 129 -18.98 -22.42 -26.60
N ARG A 130 -18.63 -21.89 -27.77
CA ARG A 130 -17.72 -22.57 -28.69
C ARG A 130 -16.29 -22.11 -28.40
N SER A 131 -15.39 -23.04 -28.10
CA SER A 131 -13.97 -22.74 -27.95
C SER A 131 -13.30 -22.61 -29.32
N SER A 132 -12.23 -21.82 -29.40
CA SER A 132 -11.39 -21.65 -30.60
C SER A 132 -10.87 -22.97 -31.19
N ASN A 133 -10.78 -24.03 -30.38
CA ASN A 133 -10.41 -25.38 -30.84
C ASN A 133 -11.59 -26.21 -31.40
N GLY A 134 -12.75 -25.58 -31.65
CA GLY A 134 -13.95 -26.22 -32.20
C GLY A 134 -14.80 -27.01 -31.19
N LYS A 135 -14.33 -27.23 -29.95
CA LYS A 135 -15.09 -27.94 -28.91
C LYS A 135 -16.12 -27.02 -28.26
N SER A 136 -17.35 -27.51 -28.09
CA SER A 136 -18.40 -26.79 -27.36
C SER A 136 -18.33 -27.10 -25.86
N LYS A 137 -18.38 -26.06 -25.02
CA LYS A 137 -18.58 -26.15 -23.57
C LYS A 137 -19.98 -25.64 -23.21
N PHE A 138 -20.53 -26.14 -22.11
CA PHE A 138 -21.80 -25.67 -21.58
C PHE A 138 -21.57 -24.88 -20.29
N ILE A 139 -22.22 -23.73 -20.16
CA ILE A 139 -22.16 -22.87 -18.98
C ILE A 139 -23.58 -22.59 -18.52
N SER A 140 -23.81 -22.67 -17.21
CA SER A 140 -25.07 -22.28 -16.57
C SER A 140 -24.86 -20.99 -15.80
N THR A 141 -25.80 -20.04 -15.91
CA THR A 141 -25.75 -18.78 -15.14
C THR A 141 -27.16 -18.33 -14.74
N LEU A 142 -27.24 -17.63 -13.62
CA LEU A 142 -28.41 -16.88 -13.18
C LEU A 142 -28.60 -15.59 -13.97
N SER A 143 -27.51 -14.97 -14.42
CA SER A 143 -27.50 -13.63 -15.01
C SER A 143 -26.91 -13.67 -16.42
N PRO A 144 -27.76 -13.56 -17.48
CA PRO A 144 -27.31 -13.55 -18.88
C PRO A 144 -26.16 -12.60 -19.20
N SER A 145 -26.07 -11.47 -18.51
CA SER A 145 -25.00 -10.48 -18.67
C SER A 145 -23.61 -10.95 -18.22
N ASN A 146 -23.51 -11.98 -17.37
CA ASN A 146 -22.22 -12.48 -16.87
C ASN A 146 -21.43 -13.25 -17.94
N ILE A 147 -22.07 -13.62 -19.04
CA ILE A 147 -21.43 -14.42 -20.11
C ILE A 147 -20.41 -13.62 -20.90
N TYR A 148 -20.60 -12.31 -21.01
CA TYR A 148 -19.66 -11.39 -21.67
C TYR A 148 -18.35 -11.19 -20.88
N GLY A 149 -18.28 -11.60 -19.61
CA GLY A 149 -17.08 -11.53 -18.77
C GLY A 149 -16.15 -12.74 -18.92
N TYR A 150 -16.61 -13.82 -19.53
CA TYR A 150 -15.71 -14.89 -19.96
C TYR A 150 -15.10 -14.42 -21.29
N GLN A 151 -13.77 -14.22 -21.32
CA GLN A 151 -12.98 -13.82 -22.49
C GLN A 151 -13.04 -14.84 -23.65
N TYR A 152 -14.24 -15.10 -24.17
CA TYR A 152 -14.48 -15.89 -25.37
C TYR A 152 -15.08 -14.93 -26.38
N GLU A 153 -14.23 -14.40 -27.25
CA GLU A 153 -14.63 -13.45 -28.29
C GLU A 153 -15.61 -14.04 -29.32
N ASP A 154 -15.84 -15.36 -29.33
CA ASP A 154 -16.60 -16.00 -30.41
C ASP A 154 -17.81 -16.85 -29.94
N LEU A 155 -19.00 -16.31 -30.22
CA LEU A 155 -20.29 -17.00 -30.40
C LEU A 155 -20.86 -17.77 -29.18
N CYS A 156 -21.45 -17.02 -28.24
CA CYS A 156 -22.33 -17.59 -27.21
C CYS A 156 -23.75 -17.81 -27.75
N THR A 157 -24.27 -19.04 -27.72
CA THR A 157 -25.67 -19.33 -28.07
C THR A 157 -26.49 -19.65 -26.83
N CYS A 158 -27.52 -18.85 -26.55
CA CYS A 158 -28.48 -19.12 -25.48
C CYS A 158 -29.36 -20.31 -25.86
N LEU A 159 -29.36 -21.36 -25.04
CA LEU A 159 -30.20 -22.55 -25.22
C LEU A 159 -31.55 -22.43 -24.50
N GLY A 160 -31.85 -21.26 -23.92
CA GLY A 160 -33.08 -20.96 -23.19
C GLY A 160 -32.96 -21.09 -21.67
N LYS A 161 -34.08 -20.82 -20.99
CA LYS A 161 -34.21 -21.02 -19.52
C LYS A 161 -34.36 -22.52 -19.26
N THR A 162 -33.49 -23.09 -18.45
CA THR A 162 -33.55 -24.51 -18.09
C THR A 162 -33.67 -24.63 -16.58
N GLN A 163 -34.72 -25.29 -16.11
CA GLN A 163 -34.90 -25.81 -14.74
C GLN A 163 -34.79 -24.78 -13.58
N ALA A 164 -35.57 -24.97 -12.52
CA ALA A 164 -35.35 -24.24 -11.27
C ALA A 164 -34.14 -24.82 -10.54
N PHE A 165 -33.34 -23.99 -9.88
CA PHE A 165 -32.32 -24.46 -8.93
C PHE A 165 -32.79 -24.30 -7.50
N GLN A 166 -32.08 -24.97 -6.59
CA GLN A 166 -32.19 -24.76 -5.15
C GLN A 166 -30.77 -24.67 -4.56
N TYR A 167 -30.34 -23.48 -4.15
CA TYR A 167 -29.13 -23.32 -3.35
C TYR A 167 -29.44 -23.81 -1.92
N PRO A 168 -28.60 -24.66 -1.29
CA PRO A 168 -27.17 -24.82 -1.53
C PRO A 168 -26.71 -26.06 -2.34
N ALA A 169 -27.47 -26.53 -3.33
CA ALA A 169 -27.03 -27.62 -4.20
C ALA A 169 -26.14 -27.14 -5.36
N ASN A 170 -25.22 -27.99 -5.80
CA ASN A 170 -24.55 -27.81 -7.09
C ASN A 170 -25.58 -27.98 -8.20
N VAL A 171 -25.44 -27.20 -9.27
CA VAL A 171 -26.26 -27.36 -10.47
C VAL A 171 -25.36 -27.67 -11.64
N LYS A 172 -25.93 -28.27 -12.69
CA LYS A 172 -25.19 -28.67 -13.88
C LYS A 172 -24.33 -27.50 -14.38
N TYR A 173 -23.00 -27.69 -14.40
CA TYR A 173 -22.02 -26.71 -14.89
C TYR A 173 -21.84 -25.42 -14.07
N ILE A 174 -22.33 -25.36 -12.83
CA ILE A 174 -22.06 -24.26 -11.88
C ILE A 174 -21.88 -24.81 -10.46
N SER A 175 -20.76 -24.47 -9.83
CA SER A 175 -20.50 -24.88 -8.45
C SER A 175 -21.38 -24.12 -7.45
N LYS A 176 -21.60 -24.69 -6.26
CA LYS A 176 -22.28 -24.00 -5.15
C LYS A 176 -21.66 -22.64 -4.82
N HIS A 177 -20.33 -22.50 -4.92
CA HIS A 177 -19.65 -21.24 -4.62
C HIS A 177 -19.98 -20.16 -5.65
N GLU A 178 -19.84 -20.48 -6.95
CA GLU A 178 -20.20 -19.59 -8.05
C GLU A 178 -21.69 -19.22 -7.99
N LEU A 179 -22.56 -20.19 -7.69
CA LEU A 179 -23.98 -19.96 -7.55
C LEU A 179 -24.29 -18.95 -6.42
N LEU A 180 -23.60 -19.04 -5.27
CA LEU A 180 -23.74 -18.06 -4.19
C LEU A 180 -23.34 -16.65 -4.65
N GLU A 181 -22.25 -16.51 -5.39
CA GLU A 181 -21.79 -15.22 -5.92
C GLU A 181 -22.77 -14.63 -6.93
N GLU A 182 -23.38 -15.46 -7.77
CA GLU A 182 -24.40 -14.98 -8.71
C GLU A 182 -25.71 -14.57 -8.02
N ILE A 183 -26.12 -15.31 -6.97
CA ILE A 183 -27.26 -14.93 -6.11
C ILE A 183 -26.98 -13.59 -5.44
N GLU A 184 -25.80 -13.44 -4.83
CA GLU A 184 -25.33 -12.20 -4.20
C GLU A 184 -25.38 -11.04 -5.20
N LYS A 185 -24.78 -11.19 -6.38
CA LYS A 185 -24.78 -10.17 -7.43
C LYS A 185 -26.19 -9.77 -7.84
N LYS A 186 -27.12 -10.71 -8.02
CA LYS A 186 -28.52 -10.37 -8.39
C LYS A 186 -29.21 -9.53 -7.32
N ILE A 187 -29.05 -9.89 -6.05
CA ILE A 187 -29.63 -9.14 -4.94
C ILE A 187 -28.96 -7.78 -4.80
N TYR A 188 -27.63 -7.74 -4.92
CA TYR A 188 -26.84 -6.51 -4.91
C TYR A 188 -27.30 -5.52 -5.98
N HIS A 189 -27.45 -5.96 -7.24
CA HIS A 189 -27.92 -5.09 -8.33
C HIS A 189 -29.32 -4.53 -8.06
N ARG A 190 -30.19 -5.28 -7.38
CA ARG A 190 -31.50 -4.77 -6.96
C ARG A 190 -31.38 -3.76 -5.82
N ALA A 191 -30.51 -4.00 -4.84
CA ALA A 191 -30.25 -3.07 -3.74
C ALA A 191 -29.64 -1.76 -4.26
N TYR A 192 -28.67 -1.85 -5.15
CA TYR A 192 -27.98 -0.72 -5.77
C TYR A 192 -28.96 0.22 -6.50
N LYS A 193 -29.94 -0.34 -7.23
CA LYS A 193 -31.01 0.44 -7.87
C LYS A 193 -31.88 1.23 -6.90
N VAL A 194 -31.98 0.80 -5.64
CA VAL A 194 -32.76 1.49 -4.59
C VAL A 194 -31.92 2.51 -3.84
N ILE A 195 -30.65 2.19 -3.58
CA ILE A 195 -29.75 3.05 -2.80
C ILE A 195 -29.20 4.20 -3.67
N GLY A 196 -28.74 3.94 -4.89
CA GLY A 196 -28.09 4.95 -5.74
C GLY A 196 -26.69 5.36 -5.26
N VAL A 197 -25.87 5.87 -6.19
CA VAL A 197 -24.42 6.10 -5.98
C VAL A 197 -24.11 7.14 -4.90
N ASP A 198 -24.87 8.24 -4.85
CA ASP A 198 -24.63 9.32 -3.89
C ASP A 198 -24.83 8.87 -2.43
N ASN A 199 -25.67 7.86 -2.21
CA ASN A 199 -25.94 7.33 -0.89
C ASN A 199 -24.79 6.48 -0.35
N GLU A 200 -23.94 5.88 -1.19
CA GLU A 200 -22.75 5.15 -0.76
C GLU A 200 -21.65 6.10 -0.26
N PHE A 201 -21.40 7.19 -0.99
CA PHE A 201 -20.46 8.23 -0.54
C PHE A 201 -20.91 8.85 0.78
N ASN A 202 -22.19 9.16 0.91
CA ASN A 202 -22.75 9.73 2.13
C ASN A 202 -22.73 8.72 3.28
N ALA A 203 -23.01 7.43 3.01
CA ALA A 203 -22.88 6.36 3.99
C ALA A 203 -21.45 6.19 4.48
N SER A 204 -20.46 6.18 3.57
CA SER A 204 -19.03 6.12 3.92
C SER A 204 -18.61 7.29 4.81
N LYS A 205 -18.98 8.53 4.43
CA LYS A 205 -18.77 9.73 5.26
C LYS A 205 -19.40 9.58 6.64
N SER A 206 -20.65 9.11 6.69
CA SER A 206 -21.40 8.89 7.92
C SER A 206 -20.71 7.84 8.79
N LEU A 207 -20.24 6.73 8.22
CA LEU A 207 -19.53 5.69 8.95
C LEU A 207 -18.23 6.22 9.56
N SER A 208 -17.38 6.88 8.76
CA SER A 208 -16.14 7.48 9.25
C SER A 208 -16.39 8.58 10.28
N LYS A 209 -17.49 9.33 10.20
CA LYS A 209 -17.86 10.30 11.24
C LYS A 209 -18.26 9.60 12.53
N ASN A 210 -19.15 8.62 12.44
CA ASN A 210 -19.74 7.96 13.59
C ASN A 210 -18.76 7.04 14.33
N ILE A 211 -17.79 6.44 13.61
CA ILE A 211 -16.80 5.54 14.24
C ILE A 211 -15.98 6.23 15.33
N TRP A 212 -15.81 7.55 15.27
CA TRP A 212 -15.12 8.33 16.31
C TRP A 212 -15.78 8.26 17.68
N MET A 213 -17.08 7.96 17.75
CA MET A 213 -17.74 7.73 19.04
C MET A 213 -17.23 6.46 19.74
N MET A 214 -16.71 5.50 18.95
CA MET A 214 -16.10 4.26 19.43
C MET A 214 -14.63 4.45 19.84
N VAL A 215 -14.01 5.55 19.44
CA VAL A 215 -12.60 5.86 19.66
C VAL A 215 -12.41 6.62 20.96
N ASP A 216 -11.36 6.27 21.70
CA ASP A 216 -10.85 7.08 22.81
C ASP A 216 -9.80 8.03 22.26
N LYS A 217 -10.02 9.35 22.41
CA LYS A 217 -9.16 10.37 21.82
C LYS A 217 -7.74 10.36 22.40
N SER A 218 -7.59 9.99 23.67
CA SER A 218 -6.28 9.92 24.34
C SER A 218 -5.46 8.74 23.82
N ILE A 219 -6.10 7.57 23.67
CA ILE A 219 -5.46 6.37 23.11
C ILE A 219 -5.19 6.58 21.62
N PHE A 220 -6.11 7.21 20.89
CA PHE A 220 -5.92 7.50 19.47
C PHE A 220 -4.70 8.40 19.24
N THR A 221 -4.47 9.40 20.08
CA THR A 221 -3.29 10.27 19.98
C THR A 221 -2.00 9.46 20.10
N LYS A 222 -1.95 8.49 21.03
CA LYS A 222 -0.82 7.55 21.20
C LYS A 222 -0.67 6.63 19.96
N TYR A 223 -1.77 6.07 19.46
CA TYR A 223 -1.80 5.26 18.24
C TYR A 223 -1.31 6.04 17.01
N ALA A 224 -1.76 7.28 16.85
CA ALA A 224 -1.40 8.15 15.73
C ALA A 224 0.10 8.41 15.71
N ARG A 225 0.70 8.79 16.85
CA ARG A 225 2.15 8.95 16.97
C ARG A 225 2.92 7.66 16.69
N ALA A 226 2.38 6.52 17.11
CA ALA A 226 3.03 5.23 16.95
C ALA A 226 2.96 4.65 15.54
N SER A 227 1.92 4.99 14.77
CA SER A 227 1.62 4.32 13.50
C SER A 227 1.69 5.23 12.27
N HIS A 228 1.65 6.56 12.44
CA HIS A 228 1.51 7.50 11.33
C HIS A 228 2.53 8.63 11.42
N CYS A 229 3.01 9.09 10.27
CA CYS A 229 3.91 10.23 10.15
C CYS A 229 3.66 10.96 8.82
N SER A 230 3.85 12.29 8.81
CA SER A 230 3.58 13.12 7.63
C SER A 230 4.66 13.07 6.54
N ILE A 231 5.90 12.70 6.86
CA ILE A 231 7.01 12.70 5.88
C ILE A 231 7.11 11.37 5.12
N THR A 232 6.63 10.28 5.71
CA THR A 232 6.67 8.94 5.15
C THR A 232 5.33 8.61 4.48
N TYR A 233 5.31 7.64 3.56
CA TYR A 233 4.10 7.16 2.90
C TYR A 233 3.18 6.43 3.92
N ASN A 234 2.47 7.16 4.80
CA ASN A 234 1.43 6.65 5.73
C ASN A 234 0.74 7.84 6.43
N SER A 235 -0.15 8.53 5.72
CA SER A 235 -0.90 9.65 6.30
C SER A 235 -1.89 9.14 7.35
N VAL A 236 -2.05 9.89 8.45
CA VAL A 236 -3.08 9.61 9.47
C VAL A 236 -4.50 9.51 8.87
N ARG A 237 -4.74 10.11 7.69
CA ARG A 237 -6.00 9.98 6.95
C ARG A 237 -6.31 8.55 6.48
N GLN A 238 -5.31 7.67 6.42
CA GLN A 238 -5.45 6.26 6.05
C GLN A 238 -5.62 5.34 7.28
N ALA A 239 -5.76 5.91 8.48
CA ALA A 239 -5.88 5.13 9.70
C ALA A 239 -7.15 4.25 9.71
N MET A 240 -6.95 2.97 9.97
CA MET A 240 -8.02 1.98 10.06
C MET A 240 -8.50 1.79 11.50
N PHE A 241 -9.80 1.62 11.69
CA PHE A 241 -10.39 1.39 13.01
C PHE A 241 -9.92 0.06 13.62
N GLU A 242 -9.71 -0.98 12.80
CA GLU A 242 -9.20 -2.27 13.26
C GLU A 242 -7.79 -2.14 13.85
N ASP A 243 -6.88 -1.43 13.17
CA ASP A 243 -5.52 -1.19 13.65
C ASP A 243 -5.49 -0.39 14.95
N TYR A 244 -6.39 0.59 15.07
CA TYR A 244 -6.60 1.35 16.30
C TYR A 244 -7.11 0.44 17.43
N LEU A 245 -8.11 -0.42 17.17
CA LEU A 245 -8.63 -1.35 18.17
C LEU A 245 -7.58 -2.37 18.62
N ASP A 246 -6.76 -2.87 17.69
CA ASP A 246 -5.66 -3.77 18.02
C ASP A 246 -4.63 -3.05 18.91
N PHE A 247 -4.25 -1.82 18.54
CA PHE A 247 -3.39 -0.98 19.38
C PHE A 247 -3.98 -0.76 20.77
N SER A 248 -5.25 -0.35 20.87
CA SER A 248 -5.87 -0.03 22.16
C SER A 248 -5.98 -1.25 23.09
N LYS A 249 -6.09 -2.45 22.53
CA LYS A 249 -6.19 -3.70 23.30
C LYS A 249 -4.85 -4.25 23.73
N ARG A 250 -3.79 -3.95 22.99
CA ARG A 250 -2.48 -4.58 23.15
C ARG A 250 -1.45 -3.66 23.73
N ILE A 251 -1.51 -2.36 23.46
CA ILE A 251 -0.52 -1.37 23.90
C ILE A 251 -1.13 -0.50 25.00
N HIS A 252 -0.66 -0.69 26.23
CA HIS A 252 -1.03 0.10 27.39
C HIS A 252 0.17 0.94 27.79
N ILE A 253 0.00 2.25 27.80
CA ILE A 253 1.06 3.21 28.11
C ILE A 253 0.59 4.02 29.29
N GLU A 254 1.41 4.10 30.34
CA GLU A 254 1.15 4.89 31.53
C GLU A 254 0.85 6.36 31.17
N ASN A 255 0.20 7.06 32.10
CA ASN A 255 -0.17 8.46 31.89
C ASN A 255 1.08 9.34 31.81
N ASP A 256 0.99 10.41 31.02
CA ASP A 256 2.05 11.42 30.85
C ASP A 256 3.40 10.91 30.32
N VAL A 257 3.44 9.67 29.81
CA VAL A 257 4.61 9.11 29.14
C VAL A 257 4.75 9.67 27.72
N ASP A 258 5.94 10.21 27.43
CA ASP A 258 6.34 10.56 26.07
C ASP A 258 7.60 9.79 25.63
N PHE A 259 7.46 8.99 24.58
CA PHE A 259 8.56 8.26 23.95
C PHE A 259 9.42 9.12 23.02
N GLY A 260 9.07 10.39 22.79
CA GLY A 260 9.82 11.29 21.91
C GLY A 260 9.94 10.70 20.50
N GLY A 261 11.15 10.59 19.98
CA GLY A 261 11.41 9.95 18.69
C GLY A 261 11.02 8.46 18.64
N LEU A 262 10.88 7.76 19.77
CA LEU A 262 10.62 6.31 19.80
C LEU A 262 9.16 5.90 19.64
N TRP A 263 8.22 6.84 19.45
CA TRP A 263 6.82 6.47 19.19
C TRP A 263 6.64 5.43 18.07
N PRO A 264 7.32 5.52 16.92
CA PRO A 264 7.23 4.50 15.88
C PRO A 264 7.66 3.12 16.39
N MET A 265 8.67 3.05 17.27
CA MET A 265 9.14 1.79 17.87
C MET A 265 8.08 1.15 18.77
N VAL A 266 7.22 1.95 19.42
CA VAL A 266 6.02 1.43 20.12
C VAL A 266 5.05 0.78 19.13
N GLY A 267 4.84 1.39 17.97
CA GLY A 267 4.02 0.81 16.89
C GLY A 267 4.60 -0.51 16.38
N ARG A 268 5.93 -0.61 16.28
CA ARG A 268 6.65 -1.81 15.82
C ARG A 268 6.35 -3.06 16.65
N LEU A 269 6.10 -2.94 17.97
CA LEU A 269 5.68 -4.06 18.83
C LEU A 269 4.46 -4.79 18.26
N ARG A 270 3.45 -4.05 17.77
CA ARG A 270 2.23 -4.64 17.20
C ARG A 270 2.53 -5.46 15.95
N HIS A 271 3.46 -5.00 15.13
CA HIS A 271 3.83 -5.63 13.86
C HIS A 271 4.72 -6.87 14.06
N GLN A 272 5.57 -6.88 15.09
CA GLN A 272 6.47 -7.99 15.37
C GLN A 272 5.79 -9.19 16.04
N TYR A 273 4.75 -8.92 16.83
CA TYR A 273 4.05 -9.95 17.57
C TYR A 273 2.63 -10.08 17.07
N LYS A 274 2.16 -11.30 16.77
CA LYS A 274 0.75 -11.53 16.37
C LYS A 274 -0.22 -11.43 17.56
N THR A 275 0.25 -11.73 18.77
CA THR A 275 -0.54 -11.70 20.01
C THR A 275 0.25 -11.01 21.12
N GLY A 276 -0.34 -10.88 22.31
CA GLY A 276 0.34 -10.31 23.48
C GLY A 276 -0.12 -8.89 23.85
N ARG A 277 -0.02 -8.60 25.15
CA ARG A 277 -0.28 -7.27 25.74
C ARG A 277 1.02 -6.71 26.29
N PHE A 278 1.29 -5.46 25.95
CA PHE A 278 2.46 -4.71 26.35
C PHE A 278 1.99 -3.57 27.24
N ILE A 279 2.48 -3.57 28.47
CA ILE A 279 2.39 -2.45 29.39
C ILE A 279 3.73 -1.75 29.29
N LEU A 280 3.73 -0.43 29.08
CA LEU A 280 4.92 0.38 28.88
C LEU A 280 4.94 1.55 29.86
N SER A 281 5.97 1.59 30.71
CA SER A 281 6.16 2.63 31.73
C SER A 281 6.80 3.93 31.20
N GLY A 282 7.23 3.93 29.94
CA GLY A 282 7.98 5.05 29.35
C GLY A 282 9.50 4.93 29.45
N LYS A 283 10.01 3.90 30.13
CA LYS A 283 11.46 3.60 30.17
C LYS A 283 11.95 3.14 28.80
N THR A 284 13.00 3.80 28.28
CA THR A 284 13.58 3.43 26.98
C THR A 284 14.13 2.01 26.96
N LYS A 285 14.78 1.57 28.05
CA LYS A 285 15.35 0.22 28.19
C LYS A 285 14.28 -0.86 28.11
N GLU A 286 13.13 -0.60 28.72
CA GLU A 286 12.00 -1.52 28.67
C GLU A 286 11.49 -1.71 27.23
N LEU A 287 11.34 -0.63 26.47
CA LEU A 287 10.93 -0.73 25.07
C LEU A 287 11.98 -1.46 24.22
N PHE A 288 13.26 -1.20 24.46
CA PHE A 288 14.38 -1.88 23.79
C PHE A 288 14.35 -3.40 24.01
N GLU A 289 14.19 -3.85 25.25
CA GLU A 289 14.16 -5.28 25.62
C GLU A 289 12.94 -6.02 25.06
N LYS A 290 11.83 -5.31 24.81
CA LYS A 290 10.60 -5.87 24.23
C LYS A 290 10.63 -5.94 22.70
N LEU A 291 11.57 -5.26 22.04
CA LEU A 291 11.67 -5.21 20.59
C LEU A 291 12.68 -6.24 20.08
N ARG A 292 12.45 -6.73 18.87
CA ARG A 292 13.44 -7.51 18.12
C ARG A 292 14.05 -6.65 17.03
N PHE A 293 15.37 -6.57 16.98
CA PHE A 293 16.07 -5.84 15.93
C PHE A 293 16.68 -6.83 14.92
N PRO A 294 16.75 -6.45 13.63
CA PRO A 294 17.36 -7.31 12.61
C PRO A 294 18.88 -7.37 12.67
N CYS A 295 19.48 -6.46 13.45
CA CYS A 295 20.91 -6.32 13.61
C CYS A 295 21.23 -6.17 15.10
N ASP A 296 22.51 -6.38 15.44
CA ASP A 296 23.03 -6.09 16.78
C ASP A 296 23.06 -4.58 17.00
N LEU A 297 21.95 -4.05 17.51
CA LEU A 297 21.80 -2.65 17.90
C LEU A 297 22.08 -2.53 19.40
N SER A 298 23.04 -1.70 19.79
CA SER A 298 23.30 -1.45 21.20
C SER A 298 22.17 -0.63 21.83
N TYR A 299 21.96 -0.79 23.15
CA TYR A 299 21.01 0.03 23.89
C TYR A 299 21.35 1.54 23.78
N GLY A 300 22.64 1.89 23.72
CA GLY A 300 23.08 3.28 23.57
C GLY A 300 22.63 3.89 22.24
N GLU A 301 22.73 3.14 21.14
CA GLU A 301 22.25 3.56 19.82
C GLU A 301 20.73 3.72 19.81
N PHE A 302 20.00 2.73 20.34
CA PHE A 302 18.56 2.81 20.46
C PHE A 302 18.10 4.00 21.31
N ARG A 303 18.77 4.24 22.45
CA ARG A 303 18.45 5.34 23.36
C ARG A 303 18.58 6.70 22.67
N HIS A 304 19.53 6.86 21.77
CA HIS A 304 19.71 8.13 21.05
C HIS A 304 18.51 8.47 20.16
N LEU A 305 17.87 7.47 19.54
CA LEU A 305 16.69 7.65 18.69
C LEU A 305 15.53 8.35 19.42
N ARG A 306 15.46 8.27 20.75
CA ARG A 306 14.48 9.03 21.55
C ARG A 306 14.57 10.55 21.36
N HIS A 307 15.76 11.05 21.06
CA HIS A 307 16.02 12.48 20.84
C HIS A 307 16.11 12.85 19.36
N THR A 308 15.80 11.90 18.47
CA THR A 308 15.67 12.10 17.03
C THR A 308 14.23 12.47 16.70
N SER A 309 14.00 13.19 15.59
CA SER A 309 12.64 13.50 15.16
C SER A 309 11.84 12.21 14.90
N LEU A 310 10.58 12.21 15.33
CA LEU A 310 9.66 11.07 15.16
C LEU A 310 9.62 10.60 13.71
N SER A 311 9.66 11.54 12.76
CA SER A 311 9.59 11.25 11.33
C SER A 311 10.78 10.44 10.80
N LEU A 312 11.99 10.71 11.28
CA LEU A 312 13.19 9.96 10.88
C LEU A 312 13.24 8.57 11.54
N VAL A 313 12.75 8.46 12.78
CA VAL A 313 12.60 7.14 13.43
C VAL A 313 11.47 6.34 12.80
N HIS A 314 10.44 6.99 12.26
CA HIS A 314 9.40 6.31 11.50
C HIS A 314 9.93 5.78 10.17
N ALA A 315 10.82 6.52 9.49
CA ALA A 315 11.51 6.02 8.31
C ALA A 315 12.16 4.66 8.58
N LEU A 316 13.00 4.55 9.62
CA LEU A 316 13.63 3.28 10.08
C LEU A 316 12.68 2.07 10.21
N ASN A 317 11.39 2.30 10.47
CA ASN A 317 10.42 1.24 10.68
C ASN A 317 9.89 0.59 9.41
N ASN A 318 9.84 1.33 8.30
CA ASN A 318 9.36 0.81 7.02
C ASN A 318 10.46 0.03 6.27
N ASN A 319 11.67 0.01 6.81
CA ASN A 319 12.88 -0.33 6.08
C ASN A 319 13.15 -1.82 6.06
N ARG A 320 13.80 -2.26 4.97
CA ARG A 320 14.44 -3.56 4.90
C ARG A 320 15.40 -3.73 6.08
N TYR A 321 15.43 -4.95 6.58
CA TYR A 321 16.10 -5.30 7.82
C TYR A 321 17.62 -5.02 7.80
N GLU A 322 18.25 -4.96 6.63
CA GLU A 322 19.71 -4.89 6.51
C GLU A 322 20.33 -3.50 6.84
N SER A 323 19.76 -2.38 6.38
CA SER A 323 20.38 -1.04 6.52
C SER A 323 20.16 -0.36 7.88
N PHE A 324 19.45 -1.02 8.80
CA PHE A 324 18.99 -0.42 10.05
C PHE A 324 20.15 0.16 10.90
N ARG A 325 21.26 -0.56 11.02
CA ARG A 325 22.39 -0.18 11.88
C ARG A 325 23.10 1.08 11.36
N VAL A 326 23.39 1.14 10.04
CA VAL A 326 24.07 2.30 9.45
C VAL A 326 23.22 3.57 9.55
N ILE A 327 21.91 3.45 9.35
CA ILE A 327 21.00 4.59 9.48
C ILE A 327 20.89 5.05 10.94
N ALA A 328 20.79 4.12 11.90
CA ALA A 328 20.77 4.46 13.32
C ALA A 328 22.07 5.18 13.75
N ARG A 329 23.23 4.74 13.23
CA ARG A 329 24.53 5.41 13.42
C ARG A 329 24.53 6.82 12.80
N LEU A 330 24.01 6.97 11.58
CA LEU A 330 23.90 8.26 10.89
C LEU A 330 23.02 9.25 11.69
N LEU A 331 21.89 8.79 12.21
CA LEU A 331 20.97 9.59 13.03
C LEU A 331 21.55 9.98 14.40
N ARG A 332 22.63 9.32 14.85
CA ARG A 332 23.40 9.70 16.03
C ARG A 332 24.44 10.78 15.73
N HIS A 333 24.75 11.01 14.46
CA HIS A 333 25.83 11.93 14.08
C HIS A 333 25.54 13.35 14.62
N PRO A 334 26.48 14.02 15.31
CA PRO A 334 26.22 15.30 15.98
C PRO A 334 25.73 16.41 15.04
N LEU A 335 26.17 16.38 13.78
CA LEU A 335 25.78 17.36 12.78
C LEU A 335 24.40 17.09 12.16
N ILE A 336 23.83 15.89 12.32
CA ILE A 336 22.58 15.52 11.62
C ILE A 336 21.44 16.50 11.96
N LYS A 337 21.40 17.01 13.19
CA LYS A 337 20.37 17.95 13.67
C LYS A 337 20.44 19.33 13.01
N ARG A 338 21.53 19.64 12.29
CA ARG A 338 21.69 20.89 11.53
C ARG A 338 21.03 20.84 10.15
N TYR A 339 20.58 19.66 9.74
CA TYR A 339 20.00 19.43 8.42
C TYR A 339 18.46 19.37 8.48
N PRO A 340 17.77 19.80 7.42
CA PRO A 340 16.32 19.62 7.31
C PRO A 340 15.94 18.13 7.37
N VAL A 341 14.87 17.81 8.09
CA VAL A 341 14.37 16.43 8.24
C VAL A 341 14.12 15.76 6.88
N LYS A 342 13.65 16.50 5.88
CA LYS A 342 13.40 15.99 4.54
C LYS A 342 14.68 15.59 3.79
N VAL A 343 15.77 16.34 3.95
CA VAL A 343 17.07 16.00 3.36
C VAL A 343 17.61 14.72 3.99
N ILE A 344 17.52 14.59 5.31
CA ILE A 344 17.94 13.37 6.01
C ILE A 344 17.10 12.18 5.55
N TYR A 345 15.79 12.37 5.39
CA TYR A 345 14.88 11.34 4.89
C TYR A 345 15.23 10.88 3.45
N TRP A 346 15.77 11.76 2.60
CA TRP A 346 16.26 11.34 1.29
C TRP A 346 17.50 10.43 1.38
N ILE A 347 18.39 10.70 2.33
CA ILE A 347 19.62 9.90 2.52
C ILE A 347 19.26 8.52 3.06
N ILE A 348 18.59 8.47 4.21
CA ILE A 348 17.34 7.73 4.37
C ILE A 348 17.01 6.58 3.39
N ASP A 349 16.02 6.92 2.59
CA ASP A 349 15.42 6.19 1.47
C ASP A 349 16.44 5.67 0.46
N TYR A 350 17.52 6.44 0.21
CA TYR A 350 18.59 6.02 -0.69
C TYR A 350 19.38 4.82 -0.13
N LEU A 351 19.78 4.89 1.14
CA LEU A 351 20.56 3.85 1.80
C LEU A 351 19.77 2.55 1.98
N GLU A 352 18.45 2.62 2.08
CA GLU A 352 17.59 1.43 2.16
C GLU A 352 17.68 0.52 0.95
N ASN A 353 17.88 1.11 -0.22
CA ASN A 353 17.97 0.38 -1.48
C ASN A 353 19.43 0.05 -1.87
N ARG A 354 20.42 0.58 -1.15
CA ARG A 354 21.85 0.53 -1.48
C ARG A 354 22.68 0.25 -0.22
N TYR A 355 22.51 -0.94 0.34
CA TYR A 355 23.24 -1.36 1.54
C TYR A 355 23.89 -2.73 1.35
N TYR A 356 25.16 -2.79 1.71
CA TYR A 356 25.99 -3.99 1.74
C TYR A 356 26.67 -4.06 3.11
N PRO A 357 26.44 -5.11 3.93
CA PRO A 357 26.96 -5.20 5.30
C PRO A 357 28.46 -4.96 5.43
N GLU A 358 29.24 -5.45 4.47
CA GLU A 358 30.69 -5.35 4.38
C GLU A 358 31.19 -3.93 4.07
N LYS A 359 30.35 -3.07 3.49
CA LYS A 359 30.67 -1.66 3.18
C LYS A 359 30.09 -0.68 4.20
N GLU A 360 29.46 -1.15 5.29
CA GLU A 360 28.75 -0.30 6.24
C GLU A 360 29.60 0.87 6.78
N ASP A 361 30.83 0.59 7.21
CA ASP A 361 31.70 1.61 7.81
C ASP A 361 32.15 2.67 6.79
N ASP A 362 32.34 2.25 5.54
CA ASP A 362 32.71 3.14 4.45
C ASP A 362 31.54 4.02 4.02
N ILE A 363 30.33 3.44 3.90
CA ILE A 363 29.10 4.18 3.63
C ILE A 363 28.89 5.24 4.72
N TYR A 364 29.00 4.84 5.99
CA TYR A 364 28.90 5.76 7.12
C TYR A 364 29.96 6.87 7.03
N ARG A 365 31.20 6.54 6.67
CA ARG A 365 32.29 7.52 6.54
C ARG A 365 32.02 8.55 5.45
N VAL A 366 31.57 8.11 4.27
CA VAL A 366 31.20 9.01 3.16
C VAL A 366 30.08 9.95 3.60
N CYS A 367 29.02 9.42 4.21
CA CYS A 367 27.91 10.23 4.73
C CYS A 367 28.37 11.21 5.82
N SER A 368 29.23 10.76 6.74
CA SER A 368 29.81 11.59 7.80
C SER A 368 30.60 12.77 7.22
N LYS A 369 31.46 12.52 6.23
CA LYS A 369 32.24 13.58 5.58
C LYS A 369 31.39 14.53 4.76
N TRP A 370 30.33 14.04 4.12
CA TRP A 370 29.34 14.89 3.48
C TRP A 370 28.65 15.81 4.50
N LEU A 371 28.25 15.29 5.67
CA LEU A 371 27.65 16.07 6.75
C LEU A 371 28.62 17.11 7.35
N GLU A 372 29.92 16.79 7.43
CA GLU A 372 30.95 17.71 7.89
C GLU A 372 31.18 18.86 6.90
N TYR A 373 31.29 18.53 5.61
CA TYR A 373 31.53 19.51 4.56
C TYR A 373 30.37 20.49 4.39
N HIS A 374 29.13 19.99 4.45
CA HIS A 374 27.92 20.81 4.27
C HIS A 374 27.35 21.38 5.59
N ARG A 375 28.12 21.36 6.69
CA ARG A 375 27.64 21.71 8.04
C ARG A 375 27.00 23.09 8.17
N ASP A 376 27.39 24.02 7.32
CA ASP A 376 26.93 25.41 7.29
C ASP A 376 25.99 25.68 6.10
N LEU A 377 25.72 24.68 5.24
CA LEU A 377 24.90 24.81 4.04
C LEU A 377 23.49 25.29 4.38
N PHE A 378 22.81 24.64 5.34
CA PHE A 378 21.48 25.07 5.77
C PHE A 378 21.45 26.51 6.30
N LYS A 379 22.51 26.93 7.01
CA LYS A 379 22.63 28.32 7.49
C LYS A 379 22.78 29.30 6.32
N ASN A 380 23.48 28.89 5.27
CA ASN A 380 23.82 29.76 4.14
C ASN A 380 22.68 29.91 3.12
N ILE A 381 21.95 28.82 2.83
CA ILE A 381 20.93 28.81 1.76
C ILE A 381 19.51 28.48 2.25
N GLY A 382 19.32 28.04 3.50
CA GLY A 382 18.01 27.66 4.05
C GLY A 382 17.43 26.37 3.46
N PHE A 383 16.15 26.09 3.75
CA PHE A 383 15.35 25.01 3.14
C PHE A 383 13.89 25.40 3.16
N HIS A 384 13.31 25.77 2.02
CA HIS A 384 11.91 26.18 1.90
C HIS A 384 11.21 25.36 0.82
N GLU A 385 10.14 24.65 1.21
CA GLU A 385 9.34 23.81 0.31
C GLU A 385 8.38 24.60 -0.60
N HIS A 386 8.21 25.91 -0.38
CA HIS A 386 7.13 26.70 -1.00
C HIS A 386 7.61 27.97 -1.71
N ASN A 387 7.27 28.03 -3.01
CA ASN A 387 6.93 29.15 -3.90
C ASN A 387 7.75 30.46 -3.93
N LEU A 388 8.77 30.65 -3.11
CA LEU A 388 9.56 31.88 -3.17
C LEU A 388 10.87 31.67 -3.93
N GLU A 389 11.54 30.51 -3.80
CA GLU A 389 12.89 30.34 -4.36
C GLU A 389 13.19 28.89 -4.83
N PRO A 390 12.80 28.50 -6.07
CA PRO A 390 13.03 27.15 -6.61
C PRO A 390 14.50 26.68 -6.55
N TRP A 391 15.46 27.60 -6.69
CA TRP A 391 16.89 27.31 -6.69
C TRP A 391 17.42 26.71 -5.38
N GLN A 392 16.83 27.05 -4.23
CA GLN A 392 17.26 26.51 -2.92
C GLN A 392 17.00 25.01 -2.82
N THR A 393 15.83 24.55 -3.29
CA THR A 393 15.50 23.11 -3.32
C THR A 393 16.40 22.39 -4.32
N SER A 394 16.62 22.98 -5.51
CA SER A 394 17.54 22.44 -6.51
C SER A 394 18.97 22.33 -5.99
N ARG A 395 19.45 23.26 -5.15
CA ARG A 395 20.78 23.13 -4.54
C ARG A 395 20.88 21.93 -3.60
N TRP A 396 19.88 21.71 -2.74
CA TRP A 396 19.85 20.51 -1.89
C TRP A 396 19.73 19.22 -2.68
N GLU A 397 18.95 19.21 -3.76
CA GLU A 397 18.84 18.07 -4.67
C GLU A 397 20.17 17.76 -5.36
N MET A 398 20.91 18.79 -5.79
CA MET A 398 22.26 18.62 -6.33
C MET A 398 23.18 17.96 -5.30
N GLU A 399 23.30 18.51 -4.08
CA GLU A 399 24.20 17.94 -3.06
C GLU A 399 23.82 16.50 -2.67
N LYS A 400 22.51 16.22 -2.63
CA LYS A 400 22.00 14.86 -2.44
C LYS A 400 22.43 13.95 -3.59
N ASN A 401 22.24 14.36 -4.84
CA ASN A 401 22.64 13.58 -6.02
C ASN A 401 24.15 13.30 -6.00
N GLN A 402 24.96 14.26 -5.55
CA GLN A 402 26.40 14.07 -5.40
C GLN A 402 26.75 13.02 -4.34
N LEU A 403 26.08 13.03 -3.19
CA LEU A 403 26.24 12.02 -2.15
C LEU A 403 25.83 10.63 -2.66
N CYS A 404 24.64 10.52 -3.27
CA CYS A 404 24.14 9.29 -3.86
C CYS A 404 25.16 8.70 -4.84
N HIS A 405 25.72 9.54 -5.70
CA HIS A 405 26.74 9.16 -6.67
C HIS A 405 28.04 8.65 -6.03
N ALA A 406 28.51 9.30 -4.95
CA ALA A 406 29.68 8.83 -4.22
C ALA A 406 29.45 7.47 -3.54
N ILE A 407 28.21 7.21 -3.09
CA ILE A 407 27.82 5.91 -2.53
C ILE A 407 27.77 4.85 -3.64
N ASP A 408 27.24 5.17 -4.82
CA ASP A 408 27.21 4.24 -5.96
C ASP A 408 28.61 3.81 -6.39
N TRP A 409 29.53 4.78 -6.46
CA TRP A 409 30.93 4.51 -6.71
C TRP A 409 31.52 3.56 -5.65
N LEU A 410 31.26 3.83 -4.36
CA LEU A 410 31.75 3.00 -3.26
C LEU A 410 31.25 1.55 -3.33
N LEU A 411 30.01 1.36 -3.78
CA LEU A 411 29.34 0.06 -3.85
C LEU A 411 29.60 -0.69 -5.16
N ASN A 412 30.42 -0.14 -6.05
CA ASN A 412 30.74 -0.82 -7.31
C ASN A 412 31.54 -2.11 -7.05
N GLU A 413 30.97 -3.24 -7.44
CA GLU A 413 31.52 -4.58 -7.21
C GLU A 413 32.81 -4.86 -8.01
N TYR A 414 33.09 -4.08 -9.07
CA TYR A 414 34.24 -4.31 -9.95
C TYR A 414 35.49 -3.49 -9.57
N GLU A 415 35.32 -2.29 -9.01
CA GLU A 415 36.46 -1.44 -8.60
C GLU A 415 36.93 -1.70 -7.16
N GLU A 416 36.06 -2.24 -6.29
CA GLU A 416 36.29 -2.38 -4.84
C GLU A 416 37.09 -1.20 -4.21
N PRO A 417 36.59 0.04 -4.29
CA PRO A 417 37.37 1.22 -3.94
C PRO A 417 37.83 1.21 -2.48
N LEU A 418 39.13 1.46 -2.27
CA LEU A 418 39.74 1.55 -0.95
C LEU A 418 39.51 2.93 -0.33
N ILE A 419 38.87 2.95 0.83
CA ILE A 419 38.57 4.18 1.57
C ILE A 419 39.60 4.41 2.67
N HIS A 420 40.28 5.55 2.59
CA HIS A 420 41.27 5.94 3.59
C HIS A 420 40.63 6.76 4.70
N LYS A 421 41.09 6.53 5.93
CA LYS A 421 40.51 7.17 7.12
C LYS A 421 40.53 8.71 7.12
N ASN A 422 41.47 9.31 6.39
CA ASN A 422 41.70 10.76 6.34
C ASN A 422 41.05 11.45 5.13
N GLN A 423 40.42 10.70 4.22
CA GLN A 423 39.74 11.28 3.05
C GLN A 423 38.62 12.22 3.49
N GLN A 424 38.47 13.30 2.73
CA GLN A 424 37.46 14.34 2.93
C GLN A 424 36.46 14.31 1.77
N TRP A 425 35.29 14.94 1.96
CA TRP A 425 34.22 14.98 0.96
C TRP A 425 34.69 15.36 -0.46
N PRO A 426 35.52 16.41 -0.68
CA PRO A 426 35.99 16.72 -2.03
C PRO A 426 36.75 15.59 -2.72
N SER A 427 37.47 14.75 -1.95
CA SER A 427 38.14 13.59 -2.48
C SER A 427 37.15 12.51 -2.92
N PHE A 428 36.11 12.25 -2.14
CA PHE A 428 35.08 11.26 -2.51
C PHE A 428 34.32 11.70 -3.76
N TRP A 429 33.96 12.99 -3.84
CA TRP A 429 33.32 13.56 -5.01
C TRP A 429 34.21 13.46 -6.26
N ARG A 430 35.49 13.83 -6.15
CA ARG A 430 36.44 13.71 -7.28
C ARG A 430 36.58 12.26 -7.74
N LEU A 431 36.75 11.33 -6.81
CA LEU A 431 36.94 9.91 -7.16
C LEU A 431 35.69 9.29 -7.80
N SER A 432 34.49 9.68 -7.35
CA SER A 432 33.25 9.24 -7.99
C SER A 432 33.04 9.87 -9.38
N ASP A 433 33.47 11.12 -9.57
CA ASP A 433 33.47 11.77 -10.88
C ASP A 433 34.48 11.13 -11.86
N GLU A 434 35.70 10.81 -11.39
CA GLU A 434 36.69 10.06 -12.16
C GLU A 434 36.23 8.65 -12.50
N TRP A 435 35.57 7.97 -11.56
CA TRP A 435 34.92 6.69 -11.83
C TRP A 435 33.88 6.81 -12.95
N THR A 436 33.11 7.90 -12.99
CA THR A 436 32.16 8.13 -14.09
C THR A 436 32.88 8.23 -15.43
N GLN A 437 34.00 8.95 -15.48
CA GLN A 437 34.81 9.04 -16.70
C GLN A 437 35.36 7.67 -17.12
N ARG A 438 35.81 6.84 -16.16
CA ARG A 438 36.26 5.47 -16.43
C ARG A 438 35.13 4.55 -16.87
N VAL A 439 33.97 4.59 -16.23
CA VAL A 439 32.78 3.83 -16.64
C VAL A 439 32.40 4.20 -18.06
N ARG A 440 32.43 5.49 -18.44
CA ARG A 440 32.21 5.92 -19.83
C ARG A 440 33.20 5.31 -20.82
N GLN A 441 34.46 5.11 -20.42
CA GLN A 441 35.53 4.61 -21.28
C GLN A 441 35.60 3.08 -21.34
N ASN A 442 35.26 2.39 -20.26
CA ASN A 442 35.45 0.94 -20.07
C ASN A 442 34.13 0.15 -20.11
N ALA A 443 33.00 0.83 -20.21
CA ALA A 443 31.68 0.23 -20.35
C ALA A 443 31.67 -0.79 -21.50
N THR A 444 31.64 -2.08 -21.17
CA THR A 444 31.32 -3.17 -22.10
C THR A 444 30.35 -4.12 -21.40
N ALA A 445 29.08 -4.11 -21.78
CA ALA A 445 28.10 -5.06 -21.22
C ALA A 445 28.13 -6.39 -21.98
N ALA A 446 27.95 -7.49 -21.24
CA ALA A 446 27.71 -8.82 -21.83
C ALA A 446 26.39 -8.88 -22.62
N ILE A 447 25.41 -8.03 -22.26
CA ILE A 447 24.09 -7.91 -22.90
C ILE A 447 24.00 -6.54 -23.58
N LYS A 448 23.82 -6.55 -24.90
CA LYS A 448 23.79 -5.31 -25.71
C LYS A 448 22.43 -4.62 -25.74
N GLU A 449 21.34 -5.35 -25.55
CA GLU A 449 19.97 -4.84 -25.67
C GLU A 449 19.04 -5.53 -24.67
N TRP A 450 17.99 -4.84 -24.23
CA TRP A 450 16.98 -5.37 -23.32
C TRP A 450 15.57 -4.89 -23.66
N LYS A 451 14.57 -5.54 -23.04
CA LYS A 451 13.16 -5.26 -23.31
C LYS A 451 12.70 -3.98 -22.59
N GLY A 452 12.27 -2.98 -23.36
CA GLY A 452 11.59 -1.79 -22.86
C GLY A 452 10.14 -2.04 -22.41
N THR A 453 9.41 -0.96 -22.10
CA THR A 453 8.01 -1.05 -21.63
C THR A 453 7.02 -1.36 -22.76
N GLY A 454 7.42 -1.20 -24.02
CA GLY A 454 6.56 -1.35 -25.19
C GLY A 454 5.66 -0.15 -25.47
N ILE A 455 5.80 0.94 -24.72
CA ILE A 455 5.07 2.20 -24.96
C ILE A 455 5.66 2.91 -26.18
N ASN A 456 4.78 3.34 -27.10
CA ASN A 456 5.19 4.17 -28.22
C ASN A 456 5.31 5.64 -27.79
N TRP A 457 6.45 5.99 -27.20
CA TRP A 457 6.70 7.34 -26.69
C TRP A 457 6.68 8.40 -27.79
N GLN A 458 7.11 8.10 -29.02
CA GLN A 458 7.08 9.09 -30.10
C GLN A 458 5.68 9.64 -30.40
N VAL A 459 4.64 8.84 -30.19
CA VAL A 459 3.23 9.25 -30.37
C VAL A 459 2.69 10.01 -29.15
N ILE A 460 3.14 9.64 -27.95
CA ILE A 460 2.63 10.20 -26.68
C ILE A 460 3.35 11.50 -26.31
N ASP A 461 4.68 11.48 -26.37
CA ASP A 461 5.57 12.57 -26.02
C ASP A 461 6.93 12.37 -26.71
N ASN A 462 7.16 13.13 -27.78
CA ASN A 462 8.40 13.04 -28.59
C ASN A 462 9.68 13.40 -27.81
N GLY A 463 9.56 14.00 -26.62
CA GLY A 463 10.67 14.30 -25.73
C GLY A 463 11.00 13.16 -24.78
N VAL A 464 10.46 11.95 -24.96
CA VAL A 464 10.71 10.79 -24.10
C VAL A 464 11.25 9.63 -24.93
N SER A 465 12.38 9.06 -24.50
CA SER A 465 12.98 7.90 -25.14
C SER A 465 13.49 6.90 -24.11
N GLU A 466 13.10 5.64 -24.23
CA GLU A 466 13.66 4.58 -23.40
C GLU A 466 15.07 4.20 -23.89
N LEU A 467 15.97 4.03 -22.93
CA LEU A 467 17.34 3.60 -23.19
C LEU A 467 17.37 2.07 -23.08
N VAL A 468 17.11 1.40 -24.21
CA VAL A 468 16.94 -0.06 -24.30
C VAL A 468 18.18 -0.80 -24.80
N THR A 469 19.23 -0.06 -25.16
CA THR A 469 20.50 -0.61 -25.63
C THR A 469 21.65 -0.09 -24.80
N PHE A 470 22.69 -0.90 -24.66
CA PHE A 470 23.91 -0.52 -23.95
C PHE A 470 24.55 0.73 -24.56
N ASP A 471 24.58 0.82 -25.90
CA ASP A 471 25.11 1.97 -26.61
C ASP A 471 24.28 3.24 -26.31
N SER A 472 22.94 3.13 -26.23
CA SER A 472 22.09 4.27 -25.85
C SER A 472 22.34 4.75 -24.43
N LEU A 473 22.59 3.83 -23.48
CA LEU A 473 22.99 4.18 -22.11
C LEU A 473 24.35 4.88 -22.07
N CYS A 474 25.32 4.39 -22.84
CA CYS A 474 26.65 4.98 -22.92
C CYS A 474 26.58 6.40 -23.52
N ASN A 475 25.83 6.57 -24.61
CA ASN A 475 25.61 7.87 -25.24
C ASN A 475 24.92 8.85 -24.29
N GLU A 476 23.87 8.41 -23.59
CA GLU A 476 23.21 9.24 -22.57
C GLU A 476 24.19 9.61 -21.46
N GLY A 477 24.96 8.67 -20.94
CA GLY A 477 25.96 8.93 -19.89
C GLY A 477 27.08 9.88 -20.34
N GLN A 478 27.45 9.84 -21.63
CA GLN A 478 28.42 10.75 -22.23
C GLN A 478 27.84 12.16 -22.37
N GLU A 479 26.66 12.30 -22.97
CA GLU A 479 26.02 13.61 -23.24
C GLU A 479 25.57 14.30 -21.96
N MET A 480 25.03 13.53 -21.00
CA MET A 480 24.53 14.04 -19.73
C MET A 480 25.62 14.09 -18.65
N GLU A 481 26.82 13.63 -18.97
CA GLU A 481 27.95 13.56 -18.06
C GLU A 481 27.62 12.91 -16.69
N HIS A 482 26.98 11.74 -16.69
CA HIS A 482 26.73 10.94 -15.47
C HIS A 482 26.86 9.43 -15.73
N CYS A 483 26.75 8.62 -14.67
CA CYS A 483 27.14 7.21 -14.69
C CYS A 483 26.01 6.25 -15.09
N VAL A 484 24.99 6.66 -15.84
CA VAL A 484 23.81 5.80 -16.12
C VAL A 484 24.16 4.44 -16.74
N ALA A 485 25.28 4.33 -17.47
CA ALA A 485 25.78 3.08 -18.01
C ALA A 485 26.10 2.02 -16.93
N SER A 486 26.39 2.40 -15.68
CA SER A 486 26.61 1.45 -14.57
C SER A 486 25.35 0.67 -14.19
N TYR A 487 24.18 1.06 -14.68
CA TYR A 487 22.91 0.38 -14.44
C TYR A 487 22.55 -0.65 -15.51
N ALA A 488 23.43 -0.89 -16.49
CA ALA A 488 23.17 -1.79 -17.63
C ALA A 488 22.70 -3.19 -17.19
N ASP A 489 23.34 -3.80 -16.19
CA ASP A 489 22.95 -5.13 -15.70
C ASP A 489 21.53 -5.12 -15.12
N TRP A 490 21.18 -4.07 -14.36
CA TRP A 490 19.85 -3.94 -13.76
C TRP A 490 18.77 -3.67 -14.82
N CYS A 491 19.10 -2.91 -15.86
CA CYS A 491 18.25 -2.73 -17.04
C CYS A 491 18.04 -4.05 -17.77
N ALA A 492 19.11 -4.83 -17.97
CA ALA A 492 19.06 -6.12 -18.67
C ALA A 492 18.17 -7.15 -17.96
N VAL A 493 18.19 -7.20 -16.63
CA VAL A 493 17.28 -8.05 -15.84
C VAL A 493 15.91 -7.40 -15.57
N GLY A 494 15.66 -6.22 -16.14
CA GLY A 494 14.41 -5.47 -16.04
C GLY A 494 14.13 -4.88 -14.65
N LYS A 495 15.08 -4.91 -13.72
CA LYS A 495 14.94 -4.29 -12.38
C LYS A 495 15.05 -2.76 -12.43
N TYR A 496 15.56 -2.21 -13.53
CA TYR A 496 15.72 -0.78 -13.74
C TYR A 496 15.24 -0.36 -15.13
N LEU A 497 14.71 0.85 -15.24
CA LEU A 497 14.47 1.53 -16.51
C LEU A 497 15.19 2.87 -16.49
N ALA A 498 15.97 3.12 -17.53
CA ALA A 498 16.59 4.40 -17.80
C ALA A 498 15.89 5.04 -19.01
N ILE A 499 15.49 6.30 -18.87
CA ILE A 499 14.70 7.02 -19.86
C ILE A 499 15.30 8.41 -20.06
N SER A 500 15.61 8.77 -21.29
CA SER A 500 16.00 10.13 -21.66
C SER A 500 14.75 11.00 -21.78
N VAL A 501 14.77 12.17 -21.15
CA VAL A 501 13.62 13.08 -21.09
C VAL A 501 14.07 14.50 -21.45
N SER A 502 13.39 15.10 -22.41
CA SER A 502 13.61 16.47 -22.87
C SER A 502 12.34 17.30 -22.78
N ILE A 503 12.47 18.56 -22.35
CA ILE A 503 11.44 19.60 -22.34
C ILE A 503 12.09 20.89 -22.79
N GLU A 504 11.66 21.44 -23.92
CA GLU A 504 12.16 22.72 -24.43
C GLU A 504 13.71 22.78 -24.40
N ASN A 505 14.28 23.57 -23.48
CA ASN A 505 15.72 23.80 -23.34
C ASN A 505 16.36 22.99 -22.19
N GLU A 506 15.65 22.03 -21.62
CA GLU A 506 16.13 21.20 -20.52
C GLU A 506 16.11 19.72 -20.89
N ARG A 507 17.19 19.02 -20.54
CA ARG A 507 17.31 17.57 -20.70
C ARG A 507 17.70 16.92 -19.39
N ALA A 508 17.20 15.72 -19.16
CA ALA A 508 17.42 14.94 -17.96
C ALA A 508 17.28 13.44 -18.23
N THR A 509 17.87 12.64 -17.35
CA THR A 509 17.74 11.19 -17.35
C THR A 509 16.88 10.76 -16.17
N LEU A 510 15.78 10.06 -16.47
CA LEU A 510 14.88 9.46 -15.51
C LEU A 510 15.30 8.01 -15.25
N GLY A 511 15.50 7.70 -13.98
CA GLY A 511 15.72 6.34 -13.48
C GLY A 511 14.51 5.84 -12.72
N LEU A 512 14.04 4.64 -13.03
CA LEU A 512 12.94 3.96 -12.34
C LEU A 512 13.37 2.57 -11.92
N SER A 513 13.15 2.20 -10.66
CA SER A 513 13.53 0.90 -10.11
C SER A 513 12.29 0.06 -9.77
N ARG A 514 12.42 -1.26 -9.77
CA ARG A 514 11.40 -2.18 -9.22
C ARG A 514 12.05 -3.22 -8.32
N THR A 515 11.32 -3.67 -7.32
CA THR A 515 11.75 -4.77 -6.44
C THR A 515 11.27 -6.11 -6.99
N ASP A 516 11.89 -7.21 -6.60
CA ASP A 516 11.53 -8.56 -7.08
C ASP A 516 10.09 -8.99 -6.71
N HIS A 517 9.47 -8.30 -5.74
CA HIS A 517 8.12 -8.58 -5.26
C HIS A 517 7.07 -7.59 -5.78
N ASP A 518 7.47 -6.50 -6.43
CA ASP A 518 6.57 -5.48 -6.96
C ASP A 518 6.44 -5.56 -8.47
N VAL A 519 5.19 -5.52 -8.95
CA VAL A 519 4.88 -5.46 -10.39
C VAL A 519 5.04 -4.04 -10.95
N THR A 520 5.04 -3.02 -10.08
CA THR A 520 5.11 -1.60 -10.47
C THR A 520 6.49 -1.02 -10.23
N TYR A 521 6.92 -0.14 -11.13
CA TYR A 521 8.12 0.66 -10.94
C TYR A 521 7.89 1.77 -9.91
N GLN A 522 8.98 2.19 -9.29
CA GLN A 522 9.05 3.30 -8.36
C GLN A 522 9.98 4.38 -8.93
N PHE A 523 9.75 5.63 -8.52
CA PHE A 523 10.59 6.74 -8.94
C PHE A 523 11.91 6.66 -8.18
N ASP A 524 13.00 6.36 -8.89
CA ASP A 524 14.33 6.27 -8.29
C ASP A 524 15.01 7.65 -8.33
N GLN A 525 15.20 8.21 -9.53
CA GLN A 525 15.92 9.46 -9.69
C GLN A 525 15.58 10.22 -10.98
N MET A 526 15.82 11.53 -10.97
CA MET A 526 15.79 12.39 -12.16
C MET A 526 16.97 13.35 -12.09
N ARG A 527 17.89 13.25 -13.05
CA ARG A 527 19.16 13.98 -13.00
C ARG A 527 19.43 14.74 -14.30
N GLY A 528 19.87 15.98 -14.17
CA GLY A 528 20.36 16.80 -15.28
C GLY A 528 21.84 16.54 -15.58
N ILE A 529 22.42 17.38 -16.42
CA ILE A 529 23.83 17.29 -16.82
C ILE A 529 24.73 17.33 -15.56
N ARG A 530 25.73 16.45 -15.48
CA ARG A 530 26.64 16.31 -14.31
C ARG A 530 25.91 16.07 -12.98
N ASN A 531 24.84 15.29 -13.00
CA ASN A 531 24.01 15.00 -11.83
C ASN A 531 23.34 16.24 -11.20
N GLN A 532 23.26 17.35 -11.92
CA GLN A 532 22.60 18.56 -11.43
C GLN A 532 21.10 18.30 -11.17
N ALA A 533 20.53 19.12 -10.29
CA ALA A 533 19.09 19.13 -10.09
C ALA A 533 18.38 19.65 -11.34
N VAL A 534 17.19 19.13 -11.56
CA VAL A 534 16.34 19.47 -12.70
C VAL A 534 15.24 20.45 -12.27
N SER A 535 14.60 21.10 -13.23
CA SER A 535 13.46 21.97 -12.98
C SER A 535 12.26 21.18 -12.45
N ARG A 536 11.33 21.91 -11.83
CA ARG A 536 10.07 21.34 -11.35
C ARG A 536 9.21 20.78 -12.49
N ASN A 537 9.25 21.41 -13.67
CA ASN A 537 8.51 20.95 -14.84
C ASN A 537 9.04 19.58 -15.29
N MET A 538 10.36 19.43 -15.30
CA MET A 538 11.04 18.16 -15.60
C MET A 538 10.69 17.07 -14.57
N LEU A 539 10.69 17.37 -13.27
CA LEU A 539 10.25 16.42 -12.23
C LEU A 539 8.78 16.00 -12.39
N ASN A 540 7.90 16.94 -12.72
CA ASN A 540 6.49 16.66 -12.93
C ASN A 540 6.28 15.76 -14.17
N LYS A 541 7.03 16.01 -15.25
CA LYS A 541 7.04 15.13 -16.43
C LYS A 541 7.52 13.73 -16.09
N GLY A 542 8.61 13.59 -15.33
CA GLY A 542 9.09 12.28 -14.86
C GLY A 542 8.05 11.50 -14.05
N LYS A 543 7.33 12.17 -13.14
CA LYS A 543 6.22 11.54 -12.38
C LYS A 543 5.05 11.15 -13.28
N HIS A 544 4.77 11.92 -14.33
CA HIS A 544 3.74 11.60 -15.31
C HIS A 544 4.11 10.36 -16.12
N ILE A 545 5.36 10.28 -16.60
CA ILE A 545 5.92 9.10 -17.30
C ILE A 545 5.79 7.85 -16.43
N LEU A 546 6.21 7.91 -15.17
CA LEU A 546 6.06 6.78 -14.22
C LEU A 546 4.60 6.33 -14.09
N LYS A 547 3.66 7.27 -13.99
CA LYS A 547 2.24 6.94 -13.89
C LYS A 547 1.74 6.22 -15.15
N LEU A 548 2.16 6.65 -16.34
CA LEU A 548 1.80 6.01 -17.61
C LEU A 548 2.36 4.58 -17.68
N ILE A 549 3.64 4.39 -17.35
CA ILE A 549 4.29 3.07 -17.29
C ILE A 549 3.55 2.13 -16.32
N ASN A 550 3.29 2.58 -15.10
CA ASN A 550 2.60 1.77 -14.11
C ASN A 550 1.12 1.50 -14.46
N THR A 551 0.53 2.27 -15.37
CA THR A 551 -0.82 2.02 -15.88
C THR A 551 -0.80 0.99 -17.00
N SER A 552 0.19 1.05 -17.90
CA SER A 552 0.31 0.06 -18.98
C SER A 552 0.64 -1.34 -18.46
N LEU A 553 1.38 -1.45 -17.35
CA LEU A 553 1.71 -2.74 -16.72
C LEU A 553 0.54 -3.42 -15.99
N LYS A 554 -0.56 -2.71 -15.75
CA LYS A 554 -1.76 -3.24 -15.07
C LYS A 554 -2.82 -3.76 -16.04
N ASN A 555 -2.66 -3.46 -17.33
CA ASN A 555 -3.47 -3.97 -18.42
C ASN A 555 -2.73 -5.16 -19.05
#